data_AF-F7TA98-F1
#
_entry.id   AF-F7TA98-F1
#
_cell.length_a   1.000
_cell.length_b   1.000
_cell.length_c   1.000
_cell.angle_alpha   90.00
_cell.angle_beta   90.00
_cell.angle_gamma   90.00
#
_symmetry.space_group_name_H-M   'P 1'
#
loop_
_entity.id
_entity.type
_entity.pdbx_description
1 polymer ?
#
loop_
_entity_poly.entity_id
_entity_poly.type
_entity_poly.pdbx_seq_one_letter_code
_entity_poly.pdbx_strand_id
1 'polypeptide(L)' 'MCSHYQALKDAELLLKKFGAPNKPAGGKYDMWPRYPGVFIRRPVEHDAGDEAVPELEAVVGSWGLMPERAYSD' A
#
# COMPACT_ATOMS: atom_id res chain seq x y z
N MET A 1 21.05 -3.78 -0.62
CA MET A 1 19.91 -2.84 -0.68
C MET A 1 19.18 -3.08 -2.00
N CYS A 2 17.85 -3.16 -1.99
CA CYS A 2 17.03 -3.34 -3.19
C CYS A 2 16.46 -1.99 -3.62
N SER A 3 16.72 -1.57 -4.86
CA SER A 3 16.24 -0.30 -5.43
C SER A 3 15.37 -0.52 -6.68
N HIS A 4 14.94 -1.75 -6.93
CA HIS A 4 14.03 -2.10 -8.04
C HIS A 4 13.29 -3.39 -7.71
N TYR A 5 11.97 -3.42 -7.96
CA TYR A 5 11.18 -4.63 -7.84
C TYR A 5 9.94 -4.59 -8.75
N GLN A 6 9.32 -5.75 -8.97
CA GLN A 6 8.02 -5.86 -9.63
C GLN A 6 6.91 -6.02 -8.59
N ALA A 7 5.96 -5.08 -8.56
CA ALA A 7 4.80 -5.14 -7.68
C ALA A 7 3.77 -6.18 -8.17
N LEU A 8 2.76 -6.50 -7.36
CA LEU A 8 1.68 -7.38 -7.81
C LEU A 8 0.64 -6.58 -8.62
N LYS A 9 0.29 -7.07 -9.82
CA LYS A 9 -0.72 -6.44 -10.69
C LYS A 9 -2.15 -6.88 -10.37
N ASP A 10 -2.30 -8.07 -9.81
CA ASP A 10 -3.57 -8.77 -9.77
C ASP A 10 -4.29 -8.55 -8.43
N ALA A 11 -5.53 -8.05 -8.51
CA ALA A 11 -6.39 -7.84 -7.35
C ALA A 11 -6.73 -9.15 -6.64
N GLU A 12 -6.97 -10.23 -7.40
CA GLU A 12 -7.27 -11.54 -6.83
C GLU A 12 -6.07 -12.10 -6.08
N LEU A 13 -4.86 -11.83 -6.58
CA LEU A 13 -3.64 -12.26 -5.92
C LEU A 13 -3.36 -11.45 -4.64
N LEU A 14 -3.69 -10.16 -4.62
CA LEU A 14 -3.63 -9.34 -3.40
C LEU A 14 -4.57 -9.89 -2.32
N LEU A 15 -5.81 -10.20 -2.68
CA LEU A 15 -6.77 -10.82 -1.78
C LEU A 15 -6.31 -12.21 -1.32
N LYS A 16 -5.90 -13.08 -2.24
CA LYS A 16 -5.51 -14.46 -1.92
C LYS A 16 -4.24 -14.55 -1.07
N LYS A 17 -3.29 -13.63 -1.23
CA LYS A 17 -2.01 -13.67 -0.52
C LYS A 17 -1.98 -12.83 0.74
N PHE A 18 -2.73 -11.72 0.78
CA PHE A 18 -2.66 -10.75 1.86
C PHE A 18 -4.02 -10.45 2.50
N GLY A 19 -5.12 -11.04 2.05
CA GLY A 19 -6.45 -10.76 2.59
C GLY A 19 -6.96 -9.35 2.31
N ALA A 20 -6.31 -8.60 1.40
CA ALA A 20 -6.69 -7.24 1.05
C ALA A 20 -7.65 -7.26 -0.15
N PRO A 21 -8.95 -7.02 0.03
CA PRO A 21 -9.98 -7.28 -1.00
C PRO A 21 -9.99 -6.25 -2.12
N ASN A 22 -9.54 -5.03 -1.86
CA ASN A 22 -9.63 -3.92 -2.80
C ASN A 22 -8.27 -3.61 -3.40
N LYS A 23 -8.13 -3.74 -4.72
CA LYS A 23 -6.96 -3.21 -5.43
C LYS A 23 -7.11 -1.68 -5.54
N PRO A 24 -6.15 -0.89 -5.04
CA PRO A 24 -6.24 0.54 -5.13
C PRO A 24 -6.10 1.01 -6.58
N ALA A 25 -6.77 2.11 -6.92
CA ALA A 25 -6.62 2.76 -8.21
C ALA A 25 -5.25 3.45 -8.28
N GLY A 26 -4.23 2.72 -8.74
CA GLY A 26 -2.88 3.27 -8.96
C GLY A 26 -1.74 2.33 -8.56
N GLY A 27 -0.56 2.90 -8.39
CA GLY A 27 0.68 2.17 -8.14
C GLY A 27 1.41 1.76 -9.42
N LYS A 28 2.74 1.92 -9.44
CA LYS A 28 3.58 1.41 -10.54
C LYS A 28 3.83 -0.08 -10.35
N TYR A 29 3.84 -0.81 -11.46
CA TYR A 29 4.26 -2.22 -11.45
C TYR A 29 5.78 -2.35 -11.40
N ASP A 30 6.47 -1.63 -12.28
CA ASP A 30 7.93 -1.56 -12.31
C ASP A 30 8.38 -0.49 -11.30
N MET A 31 8.71 -0.92 -10.09
CA MET A 31 8.89 -0.03 -8.96
C MET A 31 10.34 0.43 -8.86
N TRP A 32 10.48 1.74 -8.68
CA TRP A 32 11.74 2.45 -8.42
C TRP A 32 11.52 3.42 -7.25
N PRO A 33 12.58 3.80 -6.49
CA PRO A 33 12.46 4.76 -5.41
C PRO A 33 11.73 6.04 -5.86
N ARG A 34 10.93 6.62 -4.96
CA ARG A 34 10.04 7.78 -5.17
C ARG A 34 8.80 7.54 -6.03
N TYR A 35 8.62 6.36 -6.62
CA TYR A 35 7.36 6.05 -7.31
C TYR A 35 6.23 5.74 -6.34
N PRO A 36 4.98 6.09 -6.69
CA PRO A 36 3.82 5.62 -5.95
C PRO A 36 3.67 4.11 -6.16
N GLY A 37 3.68 3.34 -5.07
CA GLY A 37 3.51 1.90 -5.04
C GLY A 37 2.33 1.48 -4.17
N VAL A 38 1.91 0.23 -4.32
CA VAL A 38 0.87 -0.38 -3.47
C VAL A 38 1.52 -0.94 -2.21
N PHE A 39 0.96 -0.64 -1.05
CA PHE A 39 1.35 -1.23 0.24
C PHE A 39 0.13 -1.73 1.00
N ILE A 40 0.33 -2.78 1.81
CA ILE A 40 -0.69 -3.38 2.65
C ILE A 40 -0.53 -2.86 4.08
N ARG A 41 -1.62 -2.40 4.70
CA ARG A 41 -1.65 -1.98 6.10
C ARG A 41 -2.99 -2.32 6.74
N ARG A 42 -3.08 -2.17 8.06
CA ARG A 42 -4.38 -2.07 8.74
C ARG A 42 -5.07 -0.75 8.37
N PRO A 43 -6.39 -0.74 8.13
CA PRO A 43 -7.14 0.50 7.99
C PRO A 43 -7.04 1.38 9.23
N VAL A 44 -7.34 2.67 9.07
CA VAL A 44 -7.36 3.61 10.20
C VAL A 44 -8.46 3.23 11.20
N GLU A 45 -9.56 2.70 10.67
CA GLU A 45 -10.77 2.29 11.37
C GLU A 45 -10.69 0.86 11.93
N HIS A 46 -9.53 0.20 11.85
CA HIS A 46 -9.36 -1.21 12.23
C HIS A 46 -9.89 -1.55 13.64
N ASP A 47 -9.73 -0.63 14.59
CA ASP A 47 -10.14 -0.84 15.99
C ASP A 47 -11.54 -0.26 16.30
N ALA A 48 -12.34 0.09 15.28
CA ALA A 48 -13.67 0.65 15.46
C ALA A 48 -14.72 -0.36 15.96
N GLY A 49 -14.41 -1.67 15.91
CA GLY A 49 -15.34 -2.74 16.27
C GLY A 49 -16.45 -2.99 15.25
N ASP A 50 -16.34 -2.41 14.05
CA ASP A 50 -17.26 -2.62 12.94
C ASP A 50 -16.76 -3.78 12.06
N GLU A 51 -17.55 -4.86 11.97
CA GLU A 51 -17.23 -6.04 11.16
C GLU A 51 -17.16 -5.75 9.65
N ALA A 52 -17.67 -4.61 9.20
CA ALA A 52 -17.53 -4.17 7.81
C ALA A 52 -16.12 -3.65 7.47
N VAL A 53 -15.29 -3.33 8.47
CA VAL A 53 -13.91 -2.87 8.26
C VAL A 53 -13.01 -4.09 7.98
N PRO A 54 -12.27 -4.12 6.86
CA PRO A 54 -11.38 -5.24 6.58
C PRO A 54 -10.17 -5.24 7.52
N GLU A 55 -9.63 -6.41 7.86
CA GLU A 55 -8.38 -6.52 8.66
C GLU A 55 -7.20 -5.81 7.97
N LEU A 56 -7.13 -5.90 6.63
CA LEU A 56 -6.07 -5.30 5.83
C LEU A 56 -6.62 -4.59 4.60
N GLU A 57 -6.03 -3.45 4.28
CA GLU A 57 -6.29 -2.70 3.05
C GLU A 57 -5.01 -2.55 2.21
N ALA A 58 -5.20 -2.49 0.90
CA ALA A 58 -4.16 -2.12 -0.04
C ALA A 58 -4.33 -0.65 -0.44
N VAL A 59 -3.30 0.15 -0.24
CA VAL A 59 -3.31 1.61 -0.46
C VAL A 59 -2.10 2.04 -1.29
N VAL A 60 -2.16 3.24 -1.86
CA VAL A 60 -1.07 3.80 -2.69
C VAL A 60 -0.31 4.87 -1.94
N GLY A 61 1.03 4.85 -2.05
CA GLY A 61 1.89 5.85 -1.42
C GLY A 61 3.32 5.80 -1.94
N SER A 62 4.13 6.78 -1.56
CA SER A 62 5.49 6.95 -2.07
C SER A 62 6.43 5.85 -1.54
N TRP A 63 7.19 5.20 -2.44
CA TRP A 63 8.32 4.38 -2.03
C TRP A 63 9.51 5.26 -1.65
N GLY A 64 9.52 5.66 -0.39
CA GLY A 64 10.54 6.52 0.21
C GLY A 64 9.89 7.27 1.34
N LEU A 65 10.15 6.83 2.57
CA LEU A 65 9.57 7.42 3.76
C LEU A 65 10.01 8.88 3.86
N MET A 66 9.04 9.79 3.86
CA MET A 66 9.28 11.18 4.21
C MET A 66 9.18 11.32 5.72
N PRO A 67 10.08 12.08 6.37
CA PRO A 67 9.92 12.37 7.78
C PRO A 67 8.62 13.15 7.98
N GLU A 68 7.93 12.90 9.08
CA GLU A 68 6.71 13.63 9.46
C GLU A 68 6.95 15.14 9.50
N ARG A 69 8.15 15.55 9.94
CA ARG A 69 8.62 16.93 9.88
C ARG A 69 9.73 17.06 8.84
N ALA A 70 9.35 17.37 7.62
CA ALA A 70 10.23 17.93 6.60
C ALA A 70 10.02 19.46 6.57
N TYR A 71 11.11 20.22 6.64
CA TYR A 71 11.04 21.65 6.40
C TYR A 71 11.09 21.90 4.90
N SER A 72 10.22 22.77 4.40
CA SER A 72 10.37 23.37 3.07
C SER A 72 11.26 24.60 3.22
N ASP A 73 12.47 24.56 2.66
CA ASP A 73 13.30 25.75 2.48
C ASP A 73 12.62 26.81 1.59
#